data_AF-H8FSZ6-F1
#
_entry.id   AF-H8FSZ6-F1
#
_cell.length_a   1.000
_cell.length_b   1.000
_cell.length_c   1.000
_cell.angle_alpha   90.00
_cell.angle_beta   90.00
_cell.angle_gamma   90.00
#
_symmetry.space_group_name_H-M   'P 1'
#
loop_
_entity.id
_entity.type
_entity.pdbx_description
1 polymer ?
#
loop_
_entity_poly.entity_id
_entity_poly.type
_entity_poly.pdbx_seq_one_letter_code
_entity_poly.pdbx_strand_id
1 'polypeptide(L)'
;MITVYYKSGDAQWKYELEESEHDYIIKNVLEDNPDLTEMFDDSLEILRDISAMDEDEMDEEDEIDQTIAVSYIWHYFNHLAEGDDRIEGDIVLIEEEDGSGVTVLPADALGDDEEEDAEK
;
A
#
# COMPACT_ATOMS: atom_id res chain seq x y z
N MET A 1 -6.58 7.51 -10.69
CA MET A 1 -5.52 7.59 -9.65
C MET A 1 -5.80 6.48 -8.67
N ILE A 2 -4.78 5.73 -8.27
CA ILE A 2 -4.90 4.73 -7.22
C ILE A 2 -4.40 5.32 -5.90
N THR A 3 -5.06 5.00 -4.80
CA THR A 3 -4.66 5.45 -3.47
C THR A 3 -4.40 4.27 -2.55
N VAL A 4 -3.29 4.35 -1.83
CA VAL A 4 -2.95 3.42 -0.74
C VAL A 4 -2.72 4.22 0.53
N TYR A 5 -3.49 3.88 1.56
CA TYR A 5 -3.29 4.39 2.91
C TYR A 5 -2.48 3.37 3.69
N TYR A 6 -1.55 3.83 4.52
CA TYR A 6 -0.77 2.96 5.37
C TYR A 6 -0.77 3.48 6.81
N LYS A 7 -0.86 2.56 7.75
CA LYS A 7 -0.81 2.81 9.19
C LYS A 7 0.01 1.73 9.89
N SER A 8 1.05 2.13 10.62
CA SER A 8 1.84 1.26 11.49
C SER A 8 2.26 2.01 12.76
N GLY A 9 1.77 1.58 13.92
CA GLY A 9 1.99 2.30 15.17
C GLY A 9 1.54 3.76 15.10
N ASP A 10 2.49 4.68 15.28
CA ASP A 10 2.30 6.14 15.15
C ASP A 10 2.50 6.66 13.71
N ALA A 11 3.04 5.85 12.80
CA ALA A 11 3.25 6.21 11.40
C ALA A 11 1.95 6.08 10.60
N GLN A 12 1.57 7.15 9.91
CA GLN A 12 0.43 7.16 8.99
C GLN A 12 0.76 7.99 7.76
N TRP A 13 0.59 7.42 6.58
CA TRP A 13 0.81 8.12 5.31
C TRP A 13 -0.20 7.71 4.25
N LYS A 14 -0.33 8.57 3.23
CA LYS A 14 -1.18 8.38 2.05
C LYS A 14 -0.29 8.47 0.83
N TYR A 15 -0.35 7.46 -0.03
CA TYR A 15 0.37 7.43 -1.29
C TYR A 15 -0.63 7.45 -2.45
N GLU A 16 -0.42 8.38 -3.40
CA GLU A 16 -1.26 8.55 -4.59
C GLU A 16 -0.41 8.33 -5.83
N LEU A 17 -0.87 7.44 -6.72
CA LEU A 17 -0.17 7.11 -7.95
C LEU A 17 -1.13 7.23 -9.14
N GLU A 18 -0.66 7.83 -10.24
CA GLU A 18 -1.46 7.91 -11.45
C GLU A 18 -1.66 6.52 -12.07
N GLU A 19 -2.86 6.26 -12.62
CA GLU A 19 -3.19 4.96 -13.20
C GLU A 19 -2.22 4.59 -14.35
N SER A 20 -1.81 5.56 -15.15
CA SER A 20 -0.84 5.31 -16.23
C SER A 20 0.55 4.94 -15.73
N GLU A 21 0.95 5.45 -14.56
CA GLU A 21 2.23 5.11 -13.93
C GLU A 21 2.16 3.73 -13.30
N HIS A 22 1.06 3.43 -12.60
CA HIS A 22 0.72 2.09 -12.12
C HIS A 22 0.79 1.04 -13.24
N ASP A 23 0.07 1.27 -14.33
CA ASP A 23 0.04 0.35 -15.49
C ASP A 23 1.44 0.11 -16.06
N TYR A 24 2.26 1.16 -16.12
CA TYR A 24 3.64 1.04 -16.57
C TYR A 24 4.47 0.19 -15.60
N ILE A 25 4.40 0.45 -14.30
CA ILE A 25 5.14 -0.28 -13.27
C ILE A 25 4.75 -1.76 -13.28
N ILE A 26 3.45 -2.06 -13.17
CA ILE A 26 2.95 -3.43 -13.10
C ILE A 26 3.31 -4.21 -14.35
N LYS A 27 3.22 -3.59 -15.53
CA LYS A 27 3.64 -4.25 -16.76
C LYS A 27 5.10 -4.68 -16.70
N ASN A 28 6.00 -3.84 -16.19
CA ASN A 28 7.43 -4.18 -16.07
C ASN A 28 7.66 -5.22 -14.97
N VAL A 29 7.02 -5.07 -13.81
CA VAL A 29 7.15 -6.01 -12.67
C VAL A 29 6.67 -7.41 -13.05
N LEU A 30 5.56 -7.52 -13.78
CA LEU A 30 4.99 -8.80 -14.18
C LEU A 30 5.58 -9.39 -15.47
N GLU A 31 6.46 -8.67 -16.18
CA GLU A 31 6.99 -9.09 -17.49
C GLU A 31 7.67 -10.47 -17.42
N ASP A 32 8.38 -10.74 -16.32
CA ASP A 32 9.17 -11.96 -16.14
C ASP A 32 8.45 -13.07 -15.36
N ASN A 33 7.14 -12.93 -15.10
CA ASN A 33 6.35 -13.84 -14.25
C ASN A 33 7.03 -14.10 -12.88
N PRO A 34 7.17 -13.07 -12.04
CA PRO A 34 7.76 -13.23 -10.71
C PRO A 34 6.93 -14.16 -9.83
N ASP A 35 7.52 -14.66 -8.75
CA ASP A 35 6.76 -15.32 -7.70
C ASP A 35 5.90 -14.27 -6.99
N LEU A 36 4.58 -14.40 -7.14
CA LEU A 36 3.64 -13.41 -6.62
C LEU A 36 3.60 -13.38 -5.08
N THR A 37 3.93 -14.49 -4.43
CA THR A 37 3.94 -14.56 -2.97
C THR A 37 5.18 -13.87 -2.43
N GLU A 38 6.34 -14.16 -3.01
CA GLU A 38 7.61 -13.50 -2.65
C GLU A 38 7.51 -11.99 -2.90
N MET A 39 6.99 -11.57 -4.07
CA MET A 39 6.77 -10.16 -4.37
C MET A 39 5.84 -9.45 -3.37
N PHE A 40 4.80 -10.15 -2.91
CA PHE A 40 3.86 -9.60 -1.93
C PHE A 40 4.55 -9.42 -0.57
N ASP A 41 5.25 -10.44 -0.09
CA ASP A 41 5.96 -10.41 1.18
C ASP A 41 7.08 -9.34 1.16
N ASP A 42 7.86 -9.28 0.07
CA ASP A 42 8.90 -8.27 -0.15
C ASP A 42 8.32 -6.85 -0.16
N SER A 43 7.18 -6.65 -0.84
CA SER A 43 6.52 -5.34 -0.87
C SER A 43 6.09 -4.89 0.52
N LEU A 44 5.59 -5.81 1.38
CA LEU A 44 5.25 -5.47 2.76
C LEU A 44 6.48 -5.15 3.61
N GLU A 45 7.59 -5.88 3.41
CA GLU A 45 8.86 -5.61 4.08
C GLU A 45 9.38 -4.21 3.72
N ILE A 46 9.38 -3.85 2.44
CA ILE A 46 9.78 -2.51 1.96
C ILE A 46 8.94 -1.42 2.64
N LEU A 47 7.61 -1.54 2.63
CA LEU A 47 6.76 -0.51 3.24
C LEU A 47 6.98 -0.38 4.74
N ARG A 48 7.27 -1.49 5.41
CA ARG A 48 7.59 -1.49 6.84
C ARG A 48 8.91 -0.78 7.10
N ASP A 49 9.96 -1.10 6.35
CA ASP A 49 11.27 -0.49 6.48
C ASP A 49 11.18 1.03 6.25
N ILE A 50 10.47 1.45 5.20
CA ILE A 50 10.23 2.86 4.89
C ILE A 50 9.42 3.55 6.00
N SER A 51 8.41 2.89 6.57
CA SER A 51 7.63 3.48 7.66
C SER A 51 8.43 3.71 8.95
N ALA A 52 9.55 2.99 9.10
CA ALA A 52 10.47 3.14 10.22
C ALA A 52 11.62 4.12 9.93
N MET A 53 11.78 4.56 8.68
CA MET A 53 12.74 5.59 8.28
C MET A 53 12.17 6.99 8.48
N ASP A 54 13.03 7.92 8.87
CA ASP A 54 12.68 9.35 8.88
C ASP A 54 12.63 9.87 7.43
N GLU A 55 11.71 10.79 7.14
CA GLU A 55 11.51 11.33 5.77
C GLU A 55 12.78 11.97 5.17
N ASP A 56 13.70 12.47 6.00
CA ASP A 56 14.98 13.06 5.56
C ASP A 56 16.10 12.03 5.33
N GLU A 57 15.85 10.76 5.66
CA GLU A 57 16.76 9.64 5.39
C GLU A 57 16.44 8.91 4.08
N MET A 58 15.22 9.06 3.54
CA MET A 58 14.82 8.46 2.26
C MET A 58 15.61 9.02 1.07
N ASP A 59 16.15 8.12 0.26
CA ASP A 59 16.77 8.45 -1.02
C ASP A 59 15.90 8.07 -2.25
N GLU A 60 16.42 8.35 -3.45
CA GLU A 60 15.70 8.08 -4.71
C GLU A 60 15.44 6.57 -4.92
N GLU A 61 16.32 5.70 -4.42
CA GLU A 61 16.13 4.25 -4.51
C GLU A 61 14.99 3.81 -3.57
N ASP A 62 14.94 4.34 -2.35
CA ASP A 62 13.84 4.08 -1.40
C ASP A 62 12.49 4.54 -1.93
N GLU A 63 12.42 5.74 -2.55
CA GLU A 63 11.20 6.25 -3.17
C GLU A 63 10.72 5.36 -4.33
N ILE A 64 11.64 4.86 -5.15
CA ILE A 64 11.34 3.94 -6.24
C ILE A 64 10.79 2.62 -5.69
N ASP A 65 11.46 2.04 -4.68
CA ASP A 65 11.04 0.80 -4.06
C ASP A 65 9.66 0.93 -3.39
N GLN A 66 9.40 2.05 -2.71
CA GLN A 66 8.06 2.37 -2.18
C GLN A 66 7.01 2.36 -3.28
N THR A 67 7.31 3.03 -4.39
CA THR A 67 6.37 3.19 -5.51
C THR A 67 6.02 1.84 -6.12
N ILE A 68 7.02 0.97 -6.29
CA ILE A 68 6.84 -0.39 -6.80
C ILE A 68 6.01 -1.22 -5.83
N ALA A 69 6.35 -1.19 -4.53
CA ALA A 69 5.64 -1.94 -3.49
C ALA A 69 4.16 -1.52 -3.38
N VAL A 70 3.89 -0.21 -3.30
CA VAL A 70 2.53 0.36 -3.27
C VAL A 70 1.74 -0.06 -4.50
N SER A 71 2.33 0.09 -5.68
CA SER A 71 1.70 -0.26 -6.95
C SER A 71 1.36 -1.75 -7.00
N TYR A 72 2.30 -2.61 -6.60
CA TYR A 72 2.12 -4.06 -6.59
C TYR A 72 1.05 -4.51 -5.62
N ILE A 73 1.06 -4.02 -4.38
CA ILE A 73 0.07 -4.40 -3.35
C ILE A 73 -1.34 -3.99 -3.79
N TRP A 74 -1.49 -2.76 -4.31
CA TRP A 74 -2.78 -2.33 -4.86
C TRP A 74 -3.22 -3.24 -6.01
N HIS A 75 -2.31 -3.58 -6.93
CA HIS A 75 -2.58 -4.49 -8.05
C HIS A 75 -3.03 -5.87 -7.57
N TYR A 76 -2.34 -6.40 -6.56
CA TYR A 76 -2.60 -7.71 -6.01
C TYR A 76 -4.06 -7.81 -5.56
N PHE A 77 -4.52 -6.91 -4.69
CA PHE A 77 -5.88 -6.96 -4.17
C PHE A 77 -6.95 -6.60 -5.21
N ASN A 78 -6.65 -5.72 -6.17
CA ASN A 78 -7.64 -5.30 -7.18
C ASN A 78 -7.80 -6.30 -8.33
N HIS A 79 -6.72 -7.00 -8.70
CA HIS A 79 -6.66 -7.77 -9.94
C HIS A 79 -6.21 -9.23 -9.79
N LEU A 80 -5.41 -9.57 -8.78
CA LEU A 80 -4.86 -10.93 -8.61
C LEU A 80 -5.61 -11.74 -7.54
N ALA A 81 -6.01 -11.10 -6.45
CA ALA A 81 -6.77 -11.73 -5.37
C ALA A 81 -8.14 -12.19 -5.87
N GLU A 82 -8.59 -13.33 -5.35
CA GLU A 82 -9.86 -13.94 -5.71
C GLU A 82 -10.80 -14.01 -4.48
N GLY A 83 -12.10 -14.07 -4.72
CA GLY A 83 -13.08 -14.27 -3.66
C GLY A 83 -13.18 -13.08 -2.71
N ASP A 84 -13.16 -13.37 -1.40
CA ASP A 84 -13.38 -12.39 -0.34
C ASP A 84 -12.16 -11.48 -0.11
N ASP A 85 -10.98 -11.86 -0.62
CA ASP A 85 -9.75 -11.06 -0.53
C ASP A 85 -9.68 -9.98 -1.61
N ARG A 86 -10.53 -10.06 -2.66
CA ARG A 86 -10.53 -9.07 -3.74
C ARG A 86 -11.14 -7.76 -3.28
N ILE A 87 -10.44 -6.66 -3.53
CA ILE A 87 -10.91 -5.30 -3.27
C ILE A 87 -11.14 -4.59 -4.61
N GLU A 88 -12.09 -3.66 -4.67
CA GLU A 88 -12.29 -2.79 -5.83
C GLU A 88 -12.12 -1.33 -5.39
N GLY A 89 -11.03 -0.69 -5.83
CA GLY A 89 -10.72 0.71 -5.50
C GLY A 89 -9.53 0.86 -4.54
N ASP A 90 -9.56 1.94 -3.77
CA ASP A 90 -8.50 2.32 -2.84
C ASP A 90 -8.40 1.33 -1.67
N ILE A 91 -7.18 1.13 -1.17
CA ILE A 91 -6.91 0.19 -0.09
C ILE A 91 -6.25 0.88 1.10
N VAL A 92 -6.43 0.30 2.28
CA VAL A 92 -5.69 0.65 3.49
C VAL A 92 -4.93 -0.57 4.01
N LEU A 93 -3.67 -0.34 4.36
CA LEU A 93 -2.76 -1.27 5.01
C LEU A 93 -2.62 -0.87 6.48
N ILE A 94 -2.94 -1.78 7.38
CA ILE A 94 -2.84 -1.59 8.83
C ILE A 94 -1.91 -2.66 9.38
N GLU A 95 -0.71 -2.28 9.79
CA GLU A 95 0.20 -3.18 10.49
C GLU A 95 -0.29 -3.40 11.93
N GLU A 96 -0.34 -4.67 12.35
CA GLU A 96 -0.71 -5.04 13.71
C GLU A 96 0.36 -4.61 14.70
N GLU A 97 -0.03 -4.06 15.86
CA GLU A 97 0.91 -3.53 16.87
C GLU A 97 1.88 -4.59 17.44
N ASP A 98 1.53 -5.87 17.35
CA ASP A 98 2.37 -6.99 17.78
C ASP A 98 3.33 -7.50 16.68
N GLY A 99 3.30 -6.87 15.51
CA GLY A 99 4.09 -7.24 14.34
C GLY A 99 3.71 -8.59 13.73
N SER A 100 2.52 -9.12 14.05
CA SER A 100 2.06 -10.44 13.59
C SER A 100 1.60 -10.45 12.13
N GLY A 101 1.36 -9.28 11.53
CA GLY A 101 1.00 -9.16 10.12
C GLY A 101 0.48 -7.78 9.73
N VAL A 102 -0.04 -7.71 8.50
CA VAL A 102 -0.70 -6.53 7.93
C VAL A 102 -2.12 -6.91 7.55
N THR A 103 -3.08 -6.14 8.08
CA THR A 103 -4.49 -6.21 7.70
C THR A 103 -4.74 -5.27 6.53
N VAL A 104 -5.37 -5.78 5.46
CA VAL A 104 -5.72 -4.98 4.28
C VAL A 104 -7.23 -4.86 4.15
N LEU A 105 -7.72 -3.62 3.99
CA LEU A 105 -9.15 -3.31 3.89
C LEU A 105 -9.42 -2.35 2.73
N PRO A 106 -10.65 -2.31 2.18
CA PRO A 106 -11.08 -1.23 1.30
C PRO A 106 -11.04 0.11 2.05
N ALA A 107 -10.55 1.17 1.42
CA ALA A 107 -10.48 2.49 2.05
C ALA A 107 -11.87 3.02 2.43
N ASP A 108 -12.90 2.73 1.62
CA ASP A 108 -14.31 3.06 1.93
C ASP A 108 -14.82 2.41 3.23
N ALA A 109 -14.19 1.33 3.69
CA ALA A 109 -14.57 0.64 4.93
C ALA A 109 -14.13 1.40 6.19
N LEU A 110 -13.21 2.36 6.07
CA LEU A 110 -12.77 3.17 7.21
C LEU A 110 -13.75 4.27 7.61
N GLY A 111 -14.73 4.59 6.74
CA GLY A 111 -15.73 5.63 6.99
C GLY A 111 -15.14 7.04 7.04
N ASP A 112 -15.96 8.02 6.68
CA ASP A 112 -15.74 9.45 6.94
C ASP A 112 -15.71 9.73 8.47
N ASP A 113 -14.69 9.26 9.20
CA ASP A 113 -14.40 9.72 10.57
C ASP A 113 -13.69 11.10 10.57
N GLU A 114 -13.80 11.86 9.47
CA GLU A 114 -13.43 13.27 9.35
C GLU A 114 -14.68 14.18 9.27
N GLU A 115 -15.65 14.06 10.17
CA GLU A 115 -16.66 15.12 10.34
C GLU A 115 -17.38 15.10 11.71
N GLU A 116 -16.68 15.32 12.84
CA GLU A 116 -17.34 15.85 14.05
C GLU A 116 -16.37 16.49 15.07
N ASP A 117 -15.66 17.56 14.70
CA ASP A 117 -15.18 18.54 15.69
C ASP A 117 -15.27 19.98 15.15
N ALA A 118 -16.49 20.34 14.77
CA ALA A 118 -16.89 21.73 14.59
C ALA A 118 -18.16 21.99 15.40
N GLU A 119 -18.07 22.02 16.73
CA GLU A 119 -18.86 22.92 17.59
C GLU A 119 -18.57 22.72 19.09
N LYS A 120 -17.82 23.67 19.69
CA LYS A 120 -18.34 24.61 20.72
C LYS A 120 -17.31 25.61 21.23
#